data_AF-A0A661ZDF3-F1
#
_entry.id   AF-A0A661ZDF3-F1
#
_cell.length_a   1.000
_cell.length_b   1.000
_cell.length_c   1.000
_cell.angle_alpha   90.00
_cell.angle_beta   90.00
_cell.angle_gamma   90.00
#
_symmetry.space_group_name_H-M   'P 1'
#
loop_
_entity.id
_entity.type
_entity.pdbx_description
1 polymer ?
#
loop_
_entity_poly.entity_id
_entity_poly.type
_entity_poly.pdbx_seq_one_letter_code
_entity_poly.pdbx_strand_id
1 'polypeptide(L)'
;MIVYCHKCGTKNTDRSTCSNCGVKLLIDQNNDGIPEYVQEAVQVECPWCKTVNRVIDETNCKNCGGPLPAVSHDNSGIDRGTPPPSVPRKLPDIYIKKLKYRNTMFIIGIIFIVPFIWSVIFPIIGFFLVRSALKTANRKIAALENGIKAEGDLIDIYKDTSESVNGRHPWRLDYEFKTRNGELITAKKTGAWSNNNRHRRTGDKLWVVYLRDNPNINAIWPPVD
;
A
#
# COMPACT_ATOMS: atom_id res chain seq x y z
N MET A 1 -23.58 -15.81 -30.06
CA MET A 1 -22.77 -15.53 -28.86
C MET A 1 -23.07 -14.12 -28.37
N ILE A 2 -23.40 -13.94 -27.08
CA ILE A 2 -23.68 -12.61 -26.51
C ILE A 2 -22.37 -12.04 -25.97
N VAL A 3 -21.95 -10.86 -26.46
CA VAL A 3 -20.70 -10.20 -26.05
C VAL A 3 -21.01 -8.77 -25.58
N TYR A 4 -20.53 -8.40 -24.40
CA TYR A 4 -20.69 -7.04 -23.86
C TYR A 4 -19.47 -6.18 -24.20
N CYS A 5 -19.71 -4.95 -24.62
CA CYS A 5 -18.62 -4.02 -24.91
C CYS A 5 -18.00 -3.48 -23.60
N HIS A 6 -16.69 -3.64 -23.43
CA HIS A 6 -15.96 -3.16 -22.24
C HIS A 6 -16.04 -1.63 -22.06
N LYS A 7 -16.12 -0.88 -23.16
CA LYS A 7 -16.10 0.59 -23.11
C LYS A 7 -17.46 1.20 -22.74
N CYS A 8 -18.56 0.56 -23.11
CA CYS A 8 -19.90 1.18 -23.01
C CYS A 8 -20.99 0.25 -22.45
N GLY A 9 -20.66 -0.99 -22.08
CA GLY A 9 -21.59 -1.98 -21.53
C GLY A 9 -22.67 -2.47 -22.51
N THR A 10 -22.66 -2.02 -23.77
CA THR A 10 -23.69 -2.40 -24.75
C THR A 10 -23.62 -3.89 -25.07
N LYS A 11 -24.77 -4.56 -25.02
CA LYS A 11 -24.94 -5.97 -25.41
C LYS A 11 -24.87 -6.09 -26.93
N ASN A 12 -23.97 -6.93 -27.44
CA ASN A 12 -23.82 -7.22 -28.86
C ASN A 12 -24.06 -8.72 -29.10
N THR A 13 -24.55 -9.06 -30.27
CA THR A 13 -24.78 -10.44 -30.71
C THR A 13 -24.02 -10.63 -32.02
N ASP A 14 -23.06 -11.55 -32.02
CA ASP A 14 -22.30 -11.99 -33.21
C ASP A 14 -21.64 -10.85 -34.02
N ARG A 15 -21.11 -9.83 -33.33
CA ARG A 15 -20.31 -8.76 -33.95
C ARG A 15 -18.88 -8.78 -33.43
N SER A 16 -17.92 -8.51 -34.32
CA SER A 16 -16.51 -8.29 -33.96
C SER A 16 -16.23 -6.86 -33.47
N THR A 17 -17.21 -5.96 -33.56
CA THR A 17 -17.13 -4.56 -33.13
C THR A 17 -18.42 -4.13 -32.42
N CYS A 18 -18.29 -3.24 -31.44
CA CYS A 18 -19.42 -2.74 -30.67
C CYS A 18 -20.33 -1.87 -31.54
N SER A 19 -21.62 -2.17 -31.55
CA SER A 19 -22.67 -1.40 -32.24
C SER A 19 -22.77 0.06 -31.80
N ASN A 20 -22.39 0.37 -30.56
CA ASN A 20 -22.53 1.72 -30.00
C ASN A 20 -21.24 2.55 -30.16
N CYS A 21 -20.07 1.98 -29.83
CA CYS A 21 -18.82 2.75 -29.78
C CYS A 21 -17.76 2.31 -30.79
N GLY A 22 -18.04 1.31 -31.64
CA GLY A 22 -17.15 0.85 -32.71
C GLY A 22 -15.91 0.07 -32.25
N VAL A 23 -15.69 -0.08 -30.94
CA VAL A 23 -14.52 -0.78 -30.40
C VAL A 23 -14.58 -2.28 -30.71
N LYS A 24 -13.45 -2.86 -31.11
CA LYS A 24 -13.31 -4.29 -31.41
C LYS A 24 -13.65 -5.12 -30.16
N LEU A 25 -14.57 -6.07 -30.31
CA LEU A 25 -14.96 -7.00 -29.26
C LEU A 25 -13.99 -8.19 -29.30
N LEU A 26 -13.41 -8.54 -28.15
CA LEU A 26 -12.57 -9.73 -27.99
C LEU A 26 -13.47 -10.94 -27.78
N ILE A 27 -13.20 -12.03 -28.49
CA ILE A 27 -14.00 -13.26 -28.46
C ILE A 27 -13.63 -14.03 -27.20
N ASP A 28 -14.64 -14.35 -26.39
CA ASP A 28 -14.53 -15.28 -25.26
C ASP A 28 -14.24 -16.69 -25.81
N GLN A 29 -12.98 -17.14 -25.69
CA GLN A 29 -12.56 -18.45 -26.20
C GLN A 29 -13.14 -19.63 -25.42
N ASN A 30 -13.57 -19.40 -24.17
CA ASN A 30 -14.01 -20.46 -23.26
C ASN A 30 -15.53 -20.61 -23.22
N ASN A 31 -16.27 -19.68 -23.83
CA ASN A 31 -17.72 -19.74 -24.04
C ASN A 31 -18.51 -19.88 -22.73
N ASP A 32 -17.93 -19.41 -21.62
CA ASP A 32 -18.55 -19.38 -20.29
C ASP A 32 -19.39 -18.12 -20.07
N GLY A 33 -19.39 -17.21 -21.05
CA GLY A 33 -20.18 -15.98 -21.02
C GLY A 33 -19.51 -14.89 -20.17
N ILE A 34 -18.25 -15.09 -19.77
CA ILE A 34 -17.45 -14.13 -19.02
C ILE A 34 -16.35 -13.66 -19.97
N PRO A 35 -16.36 -12.38 -20.38
CA PRO A 35 -15.29 -11.86 -21.23
C PRO A 35 -13.92 -12.13 -20.57
N GLU A 36 -12.94 -12.60 -21.33
CA GLU A 36 -11.62 -13.01 -20.80
C GLU A 36 -10.93 -11.90 -19.96
N TYR A 37 -11.20 -10.62 -20.24
CA TYR A 37 -10.72 -9.49 -19.44
C TYR A 37 -11.44 -9.29 -18.09
N VAL A 38 -12.59 -9.93 -17.87
CA VAL A 38 -13.37 -9.90 -16.60
C VAL A 38 -12.88 -10.98 -15.62
N GLN A 39 -12.15 -12.00 -16.11
CA GLN A 39 -11.65 -13.09 -15.25
C GLN A 39 -10.39 -12.73 -14.44
N GLU A 40 -9.70 -11.64 -14.75
CA GLU A 40 -8.61 -11.12 -13.93
C GLU A 40 -8.89 -9.70 -13.43
N ALA A 41 -10.02 -9.52 -12.73
CA ALA A 41 -10.13 -8.36 -11.84
C ALA A 41 -9.01 -8.47 -10.79
N VAL A 42 -7.91 -7.76 -11.02
CA VAL A 42 -6.71 -7.85 -10.18
C VAL A 42 -7.11 -7.51 -8.75
N GLN A 43 -6.94 -8.50 -7.88
CA GLN A 43 -7.23 -8.34 -6.46
C GLN A 43 -6.07 -7.57 -5.83
N VAL A 44 -6.36 -6.36 -5.38
CA VAL A 44 -5.38 -5.49 -4.73
C VAL A 44 -5.74 -5.34 -3.27
N GLU A 45 -4.77 -5.60 -2.40
CA GLU A 45 -4.92 -5.36 -0.98
C GLU A 45 -4.83 -3.86 -0.69
N CYS A 46 -5.79 -3.29 0.03
CA CYS A 46 -5.74 -1.89 0.39
C CYS A 46 -4.58 -1.62 1.39
N PRO A 47 -3.66 -0.69 1.09
CA PRO A 47 -2.53 -0.36 1.97
C PRO A 47 -2.95 0.28 3.31
N TRP A 48 -4.19 0.76 3.39
CA TRP A 48 -4.71 1.48 4.56
C TRP A 48 -5.46 0.56 5.54
N CYS A 49 -6.32 -0.31 5.02
CA CYS A 49 -7.21 -1.13 5.86
C CYS A 49 -7.05 -2.64 5.63
N LYS A 50 -6.25 -3.07 4.64
CA LYS A 50 -6.05 -4.48 4.26
C LYS A 50 -7.25 -5.19 3.65
N THR A 51 -8.34 -4.49 3.40
CA THR A 51 -9.44 -5.03 2.60
C THR A 51 -8.95 -5.30 1.18
N VAL A 52 -9.25 -6.49 0.65
CA VAL A 52 -8.98 -6.85 -0.74
C VAL A 52 -10.06 -6.20 -1.61
N ASN A 53 -9.65 -5.44 -2.62
CA ASN A 53 -10.54 -4.77 -3.56
C ASN A 53 -10.31 -5.38 -4.96
N ARG A 54 -11.36 -5.41 -5.78
CA ARG A 54 -11.27 -5.76 -7.19
C ARG A 54 -11.07 -4.47 -7.98
N VAL A 55 -9.89 -4.29 -8.56
CA VAL A 55 -9.58 -3.07 -9.32
C VAL A 55 -10.01 -3.29 -10.76
N ILE A 56 -11.19 -2.76 -11.09
CA ILE A 56 -11.65 -2.65 -12.48
C ILE A 56 -11.52 -1.19 -12.92
N ASP A 57 -11.99 -0.23 -12.09
CA ASP A 57 -11.84 1.22 -12.30
C ASP A 57 -11.73 2.04 -11.00
N GLU A 58 -11.64 1.37 -9.84
CA GLU A 58 -11.70 2.04 -8.54
C GLU A 58 -10.34 2.54 -8.09
N THR A 59 -10.21 3.86 -7.91
CA THR A 59 -8.99 4.51 -7.39
C THR A 59 -8.92 4.51 -5.86
N ASN A 60 -10.03 4.26 -5.17
CA ASN A 60 -10.15 4.32 -3.72
C ASN A 60 -10.77 3.03 -3.16
N CYS A 61 -10.36 2.64 -1.95
CA CYS A 61 -10.89 1.45 -1.28
C CYS A 61 -12.33 1.64 -0.78
N LYS A 62 -13.20 0.65 -1.01
CA LYS A 62 -14.60 0.68 -0.56
C LYS A 62 -14.79 0.77 0.96
N ASN A 63 -13.85 0.22 1.73
CA ASN A 63 -13.99 0.12 3.18
C ASN A 63 -13.48 1.37 3.91
N CYS A 64 -12.38 1.96 3.45
CA CYS A 64 -11.71 3.06 4.16
C CYS A 64 -11.58 4.36 3.36
N GLY A 65 -11.94 4.36 2.07
CA GLY A 65 -11.81 5.50 1.17
C GLY A 65 -10.37 5.86 0.78
N GLY A 66 -9.35 5.15 1.28
CA GLY A 66 -7.96 5.44 0.98
C GLY A 66 -7.56 5.06 -0.45
N PRO A 67 -6.61 5.78 -1.08
CA PRO A 67 -6.19 5.52 -2.45
C PRO A 67 -5.56 4.13 -2.60
N LEU A 68 -5.95 3.42 -3.64
CA LEU A 68 -5.39 2.13 -4.03
C LEU A 68 -4.15 2.33 -4.91
N PRO A 69 -3.15 1.43 -4.84
CA PRO A 69 -2.03 1.49 -5.76
C PRO A 69 -2.51 1.24 -7.19
N ALA A 70 -1.89 1.91 -8.15
CA ALA A 70 -2.13 1.65 -9.56
C ALA A 70 -1.71 0.20 -9.89
N VAL A 71 -2.56 -0.51 -10.62
CA VAL A 71 -2.23 -1.83 -11.16
C VAL A 71 -1.75 -1.63 -12.58
N SER A 72 -0.49 -1.95 -12.87
CA SER A 72 -0.02 -2.04 -14.25
C SER A 72 -0.53 -3.34 -14.86
N HIS A 73 -1.36 -3.26 -15.89
CA HIS A 73 -1.82 -4.44 -16.63
C HIS A 73 -0.71 -5.07 -17.48
N ASP A 74 0.32 -4.30 -17.82
CA ASP A 74 1.44 -4.75 -18.61
C ASP A 74 2.67 -4.95 -17.71
N ASN A 75 3.51 -5.94 -18.05
CA ASN A 75 4.78 -6.25 -17.36
C ASN A 75 5.84 -5.13 -17.41
N SER A 76 5.44 -3.91 -17.78
CA SER A 76 6.23 -2.72 -18.07
C SER A 76 6.46 -1.84 -16.84
N GLY A 77 6.84 -2.43 -15.70
CA GLY A 77 7.18 -1.69 -14.47
C GLY A 77 5.98 -0.99 -13.82
N ILE A 78 6.05 -0.82 -12.50
CA ILE A 78 4.98 -0.13 -11.78
C ILE A 78 5.24 1.38 -11.89
N ASP A 79 4.35 2.09 -12.59
CA ASP A 79 4.33 3.56 -12.57
C ASP A 79 4.07 4.04 -11.13
N ARG A 80 4.55 5.23 -10.77
CA ARG A 80 4.46 5.80 -9.41
C ARG A 80 3.01 5.86 -8.90
N GLY A 81 2.04 5.83 -9.81
CA GLY A 81 0.64 6.08 -9.54
C GLY A 81 0.39 7.55 -9.26
N THR A 82 -0.78 7.84 -8.71
CA THR A 82 -1.18 9.22 -8.44
C THR A 82 -0.29 9.85 -7.36
N PRO A 83 0.14 11.11 -7.55
CA PRO A 83 0.91 11.81 -6.54
C PRO A 83 0.09 11.96 -5.26
N PRO A 84 0.73 11.95 -4.08
CA PRO A 84 0.04 12.20 -2.83
C PRO A 84 -0.64 13.59 -2.85
N PRO A 85 -1.82 13.72 -2.21
CA PRO A 85 -2.53 15.00 -2.13
C PRO A 85 -1.70 16.07 -1.41
N SER A 86 -2.12 17.33 -1.53
CA SER A 86 -1.49 18.45 -0.83
C SER A 86 -1.55 18.26 0.70
N VAL A 87 -0.51 18.75 1.39
CA VAL A 87 -0.48 18.78 2.86
C VAL A 87 -1.41 19.88 3.39
N PRO A 88 -2.07 19.70 4.56
CA PRO A 88 -2.09 18.49 5.39
C PRO A 88 -3.02 17.42 4.80
N ARG A 89 -2.55 16.16 4.77
CA ARG A 89 -3.34 15.03 4.24
C ARG A 89 -4.18 14.41 5.34
N LYS A 90 -5.43 14.07 5.02
CA LYS A 90 -6.31 13.32 5.94
C LYS A 90 -6.08 11.82 5.75
N LEU A 91 -5.55 11.15 6.77
CA LEU A 91 -5.42 9.69 6.76
C LEU A 91 -6.72 9.04 7.27
N PRO A 92 -7.06 7.82 6.83
CA PRO A 92 -8.18 7.08 7.41
C PRO A 92 -7.94 6.77 8.90
N ASP A 93 -8.94 7.01 9.76
CA ASP A 93 -8.83 6.79 11.21
C ASP A 93 -8.49 5.32 11.56
N ILE A 94 -9.00 4.37 10.76
CA ILE A 94 -8.71 2.95 10.90
C ILE A 94 -7.21 2.69 10.75
N TYR A 95 -6.55 3.38 9.80
CA TYR A 95 -5.10 3.26 9.60
C TYR A 95 -4.32 3.87 10.77
N ILE A 96 -4.72 5.04 11.25
CA ILE A 96 -4.09 5.70 12.42
C ILE A 96 -4.17 4.80 13.65
N LYS A 97 -5.36 4.24 13.94
CA LYS A 97 -5.57 3.32 15.07
C LYS A 97 -4.75 2.05 14.92
N LYS A 98 -4.73 1.45 13.72
CA LYS A 98 -3.90 0.27 13.42
C LYS A 98 -2.43 0.55 13.72
N LEU A 99 -1.90 1.67 13.24
CA LEU A 99 -0.49 1.99 13.41
C LEU A 99 -0.10 2.25 14.87
N LYS A 100 -0.98 2.89 15.65
CA LYS A 100 -0.73 3.16 17.08
C LYS A 100 -0.86 1.92 17.95
N TYR A 101 -1.91 1.13 17.76
CA TYR A 101 -2.34 0.11 18.73
C TYR A 101 -2.03 -1.33 18.33
N ARG A 102 -1.76 -1.62 17.05
CA ARG A 102 -1.33 -2.97 16.61
C ARG A 102 0.19 -3.12 16.52
N ASN A 103 0.95 -2.18 17.09
CA ASN A 103 2.40 -2.30 17.21
C ASN A 103 2.75 -3.33 18.31
N THR A 104 3.60 -4.31 18.01
CA THR A 104 4.03 -5.35 18.96
C THR A 104 4.60 -4.76 20.26
N MET A 105 5.42 -3.71 20.19
CA MET A 105 5.97 -3.05 21.39
C MET A 105 4.89 -2.38 22.23
N PHE A 106 3.83 -1.85 21.61
CA PHE A 106 2.69 -1.28 22.33
C PHE A 106 1.96 -2.38 23.11
N ILE A 107 1.64 -3.50 22.45
CA ILE A 107 0.95 -4.64 23.07
C ILE A 107 1.78 -5.21 24.23
N ILE A 108 3.08 -5.46 24.02
CA ILE A 108 3.99 -5.90 25.06
C ILE A 108 4.00 -4.90 26.22
N GLY A 109 4.11 -3.60 25.93
CA GLY A 109 4.09 -2.57 26.97
C GLY A 109 2.82 -2.60 27.83
N ILE A 110 1.64 -2.79 27.23
CA ILE A 110 0.37 -2.93 27.97
C ILE A 110 0.36 -4.20 28.84
N ILE A 111 0.87 -5.32 28.33
CA ILE A 111 1.02 -6.57 29.11
C ILE A 111 1.95 -6.39 30.32
N PHE A 112 2.95 -5.51 30.22
CA PHE A 112 3.82 -5.20 31.36
C PHE A 112 3.17 -4.25 32.36
N ILE A 113 2.22 -3.40 31.95
CA ILE A 113 1.56 -2.43 32.83
C ILE A 113 0.38 -3.05 33.59
N VAL A 114 -0.55 -3.69 32.87
CA VAL A 114 -1.88 -4.02 33.42
C VAL A 114 -1.83 -5.11 34.51
N PRO A 115 -1.31 -6.32 34.25
CA PRO A 115 -1.26 -7.37 35.28
C PRO A 115 -0.23 -7.08 36.38
N PHE A 116 0.83 -6.33 36.08
CA PHE A 116 1.91 -6.03 37.02
C PHE A 116 1.82 -4.62 37.62
N ILE A 117 0.64 -3.99 37.61
CA ILE A 117 0.46 -2.62 38.13
C ILE A 117 0.84 -2.48 39.62
N TRP A 118 0.79 -3.59 40.37
CA TRP A 118 1.19 -3.70 41.77
C TRP A 118 2.71 -3.73 41.97
N SER A 119 3.48 -4.05 40.92
CA SER A 119 4.93 -3.95 40.93
C SER A 119 5.34 -2.54 40.50
N VAL A 120 6.43 -2.00 41.05
CA VAL A 120 6.94 -0.69 40.62
C VAL A 120 7.73 -0.79 39.30
N ILE A 121 8.52 -1.86 39.14
CA ILE A 121 9.51 -1.97 38.05
C ILE A 121 8.83 -2.25 36.70
N PHE A 122 7.88 -3.20 36.66
CA PHE A 122 7.26 -3.61 35.39
C PHE A 122 6.41 -2.53 34.71
N PRO A 123 5.57 -1.74 35.43
CA PRO A 123 4.82 -0.64 34.81
C PRO A 123 5.73 0.47 34.29
N ILE A 124 6.85 0.75 34.95
CA ILE A 124 7.83 1.72 34.44
C ILE A 124 8.38 1.25 33.10
N ILE A 125 8.84 0.00 33.01
CA ILE A 125 9.35 -0.59 31.76
C ILE A 125 8.26 -0.56 30.68
N GLY A 126 7.05 -1.02 31.02
CA GLY A 126 5.93 -1.04 30.09
C GLY A 126 5.54 0.36 29.59
N PHE A 127 5.59 1.38 30.45
CA PHE A 127 5.35 2.78 30.08
C PHE A 127 6.36 3.28 29.04
N PHE A 128 7.65 2.98 29.22
CA PHE A 128 8.68 3.34 28.23
C PHE A 128 8.46 2.63 26.89
N LEU A 129 8.08 1.35 26.89
CA LEU A 129 7.75 0.60 25.67
C LEU A 129 6.55 1.22 24.93
N VAL A 130 5.46 1.50 25.64
CA VAL A 130 4.27 2.17 25.07
C VAL A 130 4.64 3.53 24.50
N ARG A 131 5.38 4.35 25.25
CA ARG A 131 5.82 5.68 24.81
C ARG A 131 6.68 5.60 23.54
N SER A 132 7.61 4.65 23.49
CA SER A 132 8.46 4.42 22.32
C SER A 132 7.64 4.00 21.09
N ALA A 133 6.71 3.06 21.27
CA ALA A 133 5.82 2.60 20.20
C ALA A 133 4.96 3.73 19.64
N LEU A 134 4.34 4.54 20.51
CA LEU A 134 3.54 5.70 20.12
C LEU A 134 4.37 6.78 19.43
N LYS A 135 5.61 7.03 19.90
CA LYS A 135 6.53 7.97 19.26
C LYS A 135 6.85 7.55 17.82
N THR A 136 7.14 6.26 17.60
CA THR A 136 7.41 5.71 16.26
C THR A 136 6.18 5.80 15.36
N ALA A 137 4.99 5.45 15.86
CA ALA A 137 3.74 5.58 15.11
C ALA A 137 3.44 7.04 14.74
N ASN A 138 3.57 7.97 15.68
CA ASN A 138 3.32 9.40 15.46
C ASN A 138 4.30 10.01 14.45
N ARG A 139 5.57 9.59 14.44
CA ARG A 139 6.54 10.04 13.43
C ARG A 139 6.14 9.62 12.02
N LYS A 140 5.71 8.36 11.86
CA LYS A 140 5.24 7.86 10.56
C LYS A 140 3.92 8.54 10.13
N ILE A 141 2.99 8.77 11.06
CA ILE A 141 1.78 9.56 10.81
C ILE A 141 2.15 10.98 10.37
N ALA A 142 3.06 11.64 11.08
CA ALA A 142 3.48 13.00 10.75
C ALA A 142 4.09 13.08 9.33
N ALA A 143 4.91 12.11 8.92
CA ALA A 143 5.42 12.06 7.55
C ALA A 143 4.30 11.85 6.51
N LEU A 144 3.32 10.99 6.79
CA LEU A 144 2.20 10.74 5.89
C LEU A 144 1.25 11.96 5.79
N GLU A 145 0.95 12.63 6.90
CA GLU A 145 0.04 13.79 6.95
C GLU A 145 0.69 15.07 6.44
N ASN A 146 1.89 15.38 6.92
CA ASN A 146 2.54 16.68 6.76
C ASN A 146 3.84 16.62 5.93
N GLY A 147 4.30 15.43 5.56
CA GLY A 147 5.52 15.27 4.79
C GLY A 147 5.39 15.81 3.36
N ILE A 148 6.46 16.40 2.85
CA ILE A 148 6.52 16.83 1.45
C ILE A 148 6.74 15.61 0.55
N LYS A 149 6.17 15.66 -0.66
CA LYS A 149 6.30 14.57 -1.64
C LYS A 149 7.65 14.66 -2.35
N ALA A 150 8.25 13.50 -2.63
CA ALA A 150 9.39 13.33 -3.50
C ALA A 150 9.18 12.12 -4.39
N GLU A 151 9.79 12.19 -5.57
CA GLU A 151 9.95 11.02 -6.43
C GLU A 151 11.07 10.16 -5.86
N GLY A 152 10.83 8.85 -5.79
CA GLY A 152 11.81 7.88 -5.38
C GLY A 152 11.84 6.68 -6.32
N ASP A 153 12.93 5.95 -6.22
CA ASP A 153 13.24 4.78 -7.03
C ASP A 153 13.46 3.58 -6.10
N LEU A 154 12.86 2.45 -6.44
CA LEU A 154 13.07 1.20 -5.72
C LEU A 154 14.42 0.62 -6.14
N ILE A 155 15.37 0.59 -5.22
CA ILE A 155 16.74 0.10 -5.46
C ILE A 155 16.78 -1.41 -5.40
N ASP A 156 16.12 -1.99 -4.42
CA ASP A 156 16.10 -3.44 -4.26
C ASP A 156 14.80 -3.90 -3.59
N ILE A 157 14.36 -5.09 -3.97
CA ILE A 157 13.22 -5.76 -3.36
C ILE A 157 13.46 -7.25 -3.27
N TYR A 158 13.42 -7.77 -2.05
CA TYR A 158 13.60 -9.19 -1.78
C TYR A 158 12.76 -9.63 -0.58
N LYS A 159 12.54 -10.94 -0.48
CA LYS A 159 11.95 -11.55 0.70
C LYS A 159 13.01 -11.64 1.78
N ASP A 160 12.71 -11.13 2.96
CA ASP A 160 13.57 -11.28 4.12
C ASP A 160 13.37 -12.69 4.70
N THR A 161 14.30 -13.58 4.41
CA THR A 161 14.24 -14.97 4.89
C THR A 161 14.65 -15.12 6.36
N SER A 162 15.16 -14.06 6.99
CA SER A 162 15.54 -14.08 8.41
C SER A 162 14.33 -14.04 9.35
N GLU A 163 13.20 -13.50 8.87
CA GLU A 163 11.94 -13.46 9.60
C GLU A 163 10.91 -14.37 8.92
N SER A 164 10.17 -15.16 9.72
CA SER A 164 9.03 -15.92 9.19
C SER A 164 7.86 -15.92 10.17
N VAL A 165 6.65 -15.79 9.61
CA VAL A 165 5.39 -15.91 10.35
C VAL A 165 4.49 -16.85 9.55
N ASN A 166 4.14 -17.99 10.12
CA ASN A 166 3.32 -19.03 9.47
C ASN A 166 3.88 -19.46 8.09
N GLY A 167 5.20 -19.65 8.00
CA GLY A 167 5.88 -20.06 6.76
C GLY A 167 5.91 -18.98 5.65
N ARG A 168 5.52 -17.74 5.97
CA ARG A 168 5.60 -16.60 5.06
C ARG A 168 6.73 -15.67 5.50
N HIS A 169 7.40 -15.08 4.52
CA HIS A 169 8.50 -14.12 4.71
C HIS A 169 8.03 -12.72 4.30
N PRO A 170 8.33 -11.67 5.09
CA PRO A 170 8.01 -10.31 4.71
C PRO A 170 8.91 -9.84 3.56
N TRP A 171 8.43 -8.86 2.79
CA TRP A 171 9.26 -8.16 1.82
C TRP A 171 10.06 -7.06 2.52
N ARG A 172 11.30 -6.88 2.06
CA ARG A 172 12.14 -5.72 2.34
C ARG A 172 12.31 -4.91 1.07
N LEU A 173 12.06 -3.60 1.19
CA LEU A 173 12.18 -2.64 0.11
C LEU A 173 13.27 -1.64 0.48
N ASP A 174 14.34 -1.60 -0.30
CA ASP A 174 15.38 -0.60 -0.19
C ASP A 174 15.14 0.40 -1.33
N TYR A 175 15.02 1.69 -1.00
CA TYR A 175 14.62 2.74 -1.95
C TYR A 175 15.40 4.02 -1.72
N GLU A 176 15.49 4.84 -2.75
CA GLU A 176 16.11 6.16 -2.68
C GLU A 176 15.16 7.25 -3.13
N PHE A 177 15.35 8.46 -2.60
CA PHE A 177 14.62 9.63 -3.04
C PHE A 177 15.46 10.88 -2.85
N LYS A 178 15.18 11.90 -3.66
CA LYS A 178 15.85 13.20 -3.54
C LYS A 178 15.03 14.15 -2.69
N THR A 179 15.68 14.79 -1.73
CA THR A 179 15.06 15.87 -0.96
C THR A 179 14.91 17.13 -1.81
N ARG A 180 14.13 18.10 -1.32
CA ARG A 180 13.96 19.41 -1.97
C ARG A 180 15.28 20.16 -2.13
N ASN A 181 16.27 19.86 -1.28
CA ASN A 181 17.59 20.49 -1.30
C ASN A 181 18.56 19.73 -2.23
N GLY A 182 18.11 18.67 -2.91
CA GLY A 182 18.93 17.86 -3.81
C GLY A 182 19.72 16.73 -3.15
N GLU A 183 19.61 16.56 -1.83
CA GLU A 183 20.26 15.46 -1.10
C GLU A 183 19.61 14.12 -1.46
N LEU A 184 20.41 13.12 -1.80
CA LEU A 184 19.95 11.76 -2.07
C LEU A 184 19.94 10.96 -0.77
N ILE A 185 18.79 10.37 -0.43
CA ILE A 185 18.61 9.59 0.80
C ILE A 185 18.23 8.16 0.44
N THR A 186 18.98 7.20 0.98
CA THR A 186 18.65 5.78 0.91
C THR A 186 17.92 5.38 2.19
N ALA A 187 16.71 4.85 2.04
CA ALA A 187 15.87 4.37 3.12
C ALA A 187 15.48 2.91 2.93
N LYS A 188 15.08 2.27 4.03
CA LYS A 188 14.73 0.85 4.07
C LYS A 188 13.37 0.69 4.70
N LYS A 189 12.52 -0.15 4.10
CA LYS A 189 11.22 -0.54 4.66
C LYS A 189 11.17 -2.05 4.79
N THR A 190 11.19 -2.51 6.04
CA THR A 190 11.08 -3.92 6.42
C THR A 190 9.64 -4.27 6.85
N GLY A 191 9.37 -5.57 6.94
CA GLY A 191 8.09 -6.09 7.44
C GLY A 191 6.91 -5.87 6.49
N ALA A 192 7.15 -5.75 5.18
CA ALA A 192 6.08 -5.50 4.23
C ALA A 192 5.38 -6.81 3.80
N TRP A 193 4.24 -7.10 4.43
CA TRP A 193 3.52 -8.37 4.25
C TRP A 193 2.53 -8.39 3.08
N SER A 194 2.31 -7.26 2.41
CA SER A 194 1.31 -7.19 1.34
C SER A 194 1.73 -7.96 0.10
N ASN A 195 0.79 -8.73 -0.47
CA ASN A 195 1.00 -9.43 -1.73
C ASN A 195 1.22 -8.48 -2.91
N ASN A 196 0.78 -7.22 -2.80
CA ASN A 196 1.01 -6.19 -3.82
C ASN A 196 2.51 -6.03 -4.13
N ASN A 197 3.38 -6.26 -3.16
CA ASN A 197 4.83 -6.13 -3.32
C ASN A 197 5.44 -7.23 -4.20
N ARG A 198 4.74 -8.35 -4.43
CA ARG A 198 5.22 -9.45 -5.29
C ARG A 198 5.45 -8.98 -6.74
N HIS A 199 4.72 -7.97 -7.18
CA HIS A 199 4.76 -7.46 -8.55
C HIS A 199 5.78 -6.33 -8.73
N ARG A 200 6.37 -5.83 -7.63
CA ARG A 200 7.38 -4.78 -7.68
C ARG A 200 8.72 -5.33 -8.15
N ARG A 201 9.49 -4.50 -8.85
CA ARG A 201 10.82 -4.79 -9.37
C ARG A 201 11.78 -3.65 -9.06
N THR A 202 13.07 -3.97 -8.98
CA THR A 202 14.12 -2.95 -8.94
C THR A 202 13.98 -1.99 -10.13
N GLY A 203 14.12 -0.70 -9.86
CA GLY A 203 13.90 0.39 -10.81
C GLY A 203 12.46 0.91 -10.84
N ASP A 204 11.51 0.24 -10.19
CA ASP A 204 10.13 0.74 -10.09
C ASP A 204 10.12 2.12 -9.44
N LYS A 205 9.27 2.98 -9.99
CA LYS A 205 9.12 4.34 -9.52
C LYS A 205 8.10 4.38 -8.39
N LEU A 206 8.35 5.18 -7.36
CA LEU A 206 7.44 5.33 -6.22
C LEU A 206 7.35 6.77 -5.74
N TRP A 207 6.25 7.08 -5.04
CA TRP A 207 6.14 8.32 -4.28
C TRP A 207 6.67 8.10 -2.87
N VAL A 208 7.51 9.02 -2.38
CA VAL A 208 7.94 9.08 -0.98
C VAL A 208 7.40 10.36 -0.37
N VAL A 209 6.96 10.27 0.88
CA VAL A 209 6.67 11.45 1.71
C VAL A 209 7.64 11.49 2.88
N TYR A 210 8.23 12.65 3.14
CA TYR A 210 9.20 12.83 4.21
C TYR A 210 9.02 14.18 4.92
N LEU A 211 9.42 14.25 6.19
CA LEU A 211 9.39 15.50 6.94
C LEU A 211 10.54 16.42 6.51
N ARG A 212 10.22 17.68 6.20
CA ARG A 212 11.20 18.68 5.74
C ARG A 212 12.36 18.84 6.73
N ASP A 213 12.05 18.90 8.03
CA ASP A 213 13.03 19.17 9.08
C ASP A 213 13.86 17.93 9.44
N ASN A 214 13.37 16.73 9.08
CA ASN A 214 14.09 15.48 9.29
C ASN A 214 13.73 14.45 8.21
N PRO A 215 14.46 14.46 7.09
CA PRO A 215 14.20 13.57 5.96
C PRO A 215 14.33 12.06 6.26
N ASN A 216 15.01 11.69 7.35
CA ASN A 216 15.06 10.30 7.83
C ASN A 216 13.71 9.79 8.33
N ILE A 217 12.76 10.70 8.59
CA ILE A 217 11.37 10.36 8.89
C ILE A 217 10.59 10.42 7.57
N ASN A 218 10.56 9.28 6.89
CA ASN A 218 9.96 9.09 5.57
C ASN A 218 9.03 7.86 5.53
N ALA A 219 8.20 7.81 4.49
CA ALA A 219 7.32 6.69 4.18
C ALA A 219 7.03 6.62 2.67
N ILE A 220 6.90 5.40 2.14
CA ILE A 220 6.39 5.16 0.78
C ILE A 220 4.89 5.53 0.73
N TRP A 221 4.44 6.10 -0.39
CA TRP A 221 3.06 6.43 -0.67
C TRP A 221 2.53 5.65 -1.89
N PRO A 222 1.35 5.00 -1.78
CA PRO A 222 0.62 4.68 -0.56
C PRO A 222 1.46 3.86 0.43
N PRO A 223 1.11 3.83 1.74
CA PRO A 223 1.92 3.13 2.73
C PRO A 223 1.99 1.64 2.43
N VAL A 224 3.20 1.11 2.31
CA VAL A 224 3.40 -0.33 2.40
C VAL A 224 3.36 -0.72 3.88
N ASP A 225 2.54 -1.72 4.19
CA ASP A 225 2.32 -2.19 5.57
C ASP A 225 3.61 -2.55 6.30
#